data_AF-A0A9Q1CU18-F1
#
_entry.id   AF-A0A9Q1CU18-F1
#
_cell.length_a   1.000
_cell.length_b   1.000
_cell.length_c   1.000
_cell.angle_alpha   90.00
_cell.angle_beta   90.00
_cell.angle_gamma   90.00
#
_symmetry.space_group_name_H-M   'P 1'
#
loop_
_entity.id
_entity.type
_entity.pdbx_description
1 polymer ?
#
loop_
_entity_poly.entity_id
_entity_poly.type
_entity_poly.pdbx_seq_one_letter_code
_entity_poly.pdbx_strand_id
1 'polypeptide(L)'
;MYNGIVQLPGPSTDTGLIQRSLTNGTIKEIPEGYFRHLHLEIIDLRNNQLTTFNISSFAYTTGPRTIYLSGNKVVCDSNIDWLQKWKSLHPTNMVNGDCTGSGETINTYLCNYMFY
;
A
#
# COMPACT_ATOMS: atom_id res chain seq x y z
N MET A 1 -9.29 -23.31 8.83
CA MET A 1 -10.14 -22.62 7.82
C MET A 1 -9.24 -21.62 7.11
N TYR A 2 -8.83 -21.88 5.86
CA TYR A 2 -7.92 -21.01 5.11
C TYR A 2 -8.74 -20.13 4.17
N ASN A 3 -8.82 -18.84 4.49
CA ASN A 3 -9.68 -17.87 3.82
C ASN A 3 -9.01 -17.28 2.57
N GLY A 4 -9.03 -17.98 1.43
CA GLY A 4 -9.02 -17.34 0.09
C GLY A 4 -8.00 -16.24 -0.26
N ILE A 5 -6.90 -16.10 0.48
CA ILE A 5 -5.82 -15.16 0.18
C ILE A 5 -5.04 -15.76 -0.98
N VAL A 6 -4.91 -15.06 -2.10
CA VAL A 6 -3.82 -15.37 -3.01
C VAL A 6 -2.55 -15.14 -2.21
N GLN A 7 -1.90 -16.26 -1.89
CA GLN A 7 -0.65 -16.28 -1.17
C GLN A 7 0.32 -15.40 -1.93
N LEU A 8 0.59 -14.20 -1.41
CA LEU A 8 1.64 -13.36 -1.96
C LEU A 8 2.90 -14.23 -1.98
N PRO A 9 3.68 -14.25 -3.07
CA PRO A 9 4.93 -14.99 -3.08
C PRO A 9 5.72 -14.61 -1.82
N GLY A 10 6.29 -15.56 -1.09
CA GLY A 10 6.95 -15.27 0.19
C GLY A 10 7.92 -14.09 0.08
N PRO A 11 8.18 -13.36 1.18
CA PRO A 11 9.09 -12.20 1.17
C PRO A 11 10.38 -12.59 0.43
N SER A 12 10.67 -11.91 -0.68
CA SER A 12 11.83 -12.24 -1.50
C SER A 12 13.08 -11.98 -0.67
N THR A 13 13.94 -12.98 -0.51
CA THR A 13 15.26 -12.84 0.14
C THR A 13 16.23 -12.00 -0.69
N ASP A 14 15.78 -11.47 -1.83
CA ASP A 14 16.55 -10.68 -2.76
C ASP A 14 16.57 -9.20 -2.31
N THR A 15 17.63 -8.86 -1.59
CA THR A 15 17.82 -7.54 -0.95
C THR A 15 18.12 -6.41 -1.95
N GLY A 16 18.25 -6.72 -3.25
CA GLY A 16 18.58 -5.77 -4.31
C GLY A 16 17.39 -5.33 -5.19
N LEU A 17 16.17 -5.79 -4.92
CA LEU A 17 15.01 -5.39 -5.70
C LEU A 17 14.58 -3.96 -5.38
N ILE A 18 14.62 -3.08 -6.38
CA ILE A 18 14.12 -1.70 -6.29
C ILE A 18 12.59 -1.68 -6.50
N GLN A 19 12.05 -2.61 -7.28
CA GLN A 19 10.63 -2.63 -7.63
C GLN A 19 10.01 -4.02 -7.46
N ARG A 20 8.81 -4.06 -6.88
CA ARG A 20 7.95 -5.25 -6.83
C ARG A 20 6.62 -4.96 -7.50
N SER A 21 6.30 -5.69 -8.57
CA SER A 21 5.00 -5.62 -9.25
C SER A 21 4.20 -6.90 -9.01
N LEU A 22 2.97 -6.73 -8.56
CA LEU A 22 2.00 -7.76 -8.19
C LEU A 22 0.63 -7.32 -8.72
N THR A 23 0.50 -7.14 -10.04
CA THR A 23 -0.70 -6.57 -10.67
C THR A 23 -1.62 -7.62 -11.28
N ASN A 24 -2.86 -7.23 -11.60
CA ASN A 24 -3.86 -8.07 -12.29
C ASN A 24 -4.15 -9.41 -11.59
N GLY A 25 -4.18 -9.39 -10.26
CA GLY A 25 -4.39 -10.57 -9.43
C GLY A 25 -5.71 -10.52 -8.67
N THR A 26 -5.78 -11.31 -7.60
CA THR A 26 -6.94 -11.35 -6.69
C THR A 26 -6.52 -11.13 -5.24
N ILE A 27 -5.44 -10.36 -5.04
CA ILE A 27 -4.94 -9.99 -3.72
C ILE A 27 -6.01 -9.13 -3.03
N LYS A 28 -6.48 -9.58 -1.85
CA LYS A 28 -7.50 -8.90 -1.05
C LYS A 28 -6.95 -8.19 0.18
N GLU A 29 -5.84 -8.70 0.68
CA GLU A 29 -5.15 -8.19 1.85
C GLU A 29 -3.64 -8.37 1.70
N ILE A 30 -2.89 -7.51 2.38
CA ILE A 30 -1.43 -7.63 2.50
C ILE A 30 -1.15 -8.13 3.92
N PRO A 31 -0.50 -9.28 4.09
CA PRO A 31 -0.11 -9.78 5.41
C PRO A 31 0.76 -8.77 6.17
N GLU A 32 0.65 -8.83 7.49
CA GLU A 32 1.45 -8.02 8.40
C GLU A 32 2.95 -8.16 8.10
N GLY A 33 3.67 -7.04 7.97
CA GLY A 33 5.12 -7.05 7.79
C GLY A 33 5.64 -7.58 6.44
N TYR A 34 4.78 -7.83 5.45
CA TYR A 34 5.19 -8.45 4.17
C TYR A 34 6.34 -7.72 3.44
N PHE A 35 6.39 -6.38 3.46
CA PHE A 35 7.48 -5.62 2.86
C PHE A 35 8.54 -5.11 3.86
N ARG A 36 8.45 -5.48 5.15
CA ARG A 36 9.25 -4.92 6.25
C ARG A 36 10.77 -5.03 6.04
N HIS A 37 11.23 -6.08 5.34
CA HIS A 37 12.66 -6.36 5.14
C HIS A 37 13.12 -6.17 3.69
N LEU A 38 12.24 -5.66 2.82
CA LEU A 38 12.55 -5.49 1.40
C LEU A 38 12.95 -4.04 1.13
N HIS A 39 14.09 -3.78 0.49
CA HIS A 39 14.51 -2.44 0.08
C HIS A 39 13.85 -1.99 -1.23
N LEU A 40 12.52 -1.92 -1.28
CA LEU A 40 11.77 -1.51 -2.47
C LEU A 40 11.58 0.01 -2.50
N GLU A 41 11.79 0.63 -3.64
CA GLU A 41 11.34 1.98 -3.97
C GLU A 41 9.95 1.98 -4.62
N ILE A 42 9.59 0.93 -5.37
CA ILE A 42 8.30 0.88 -6.07
C ILE A 42 7.54 -0.40 -5.71
N ILE A 43 6.30 -0.23 -5.27
CA ILE A 43 5.35 -1.32 -5.02
C ILE A 43 4.14 -1.11 -5.94
N ASP A 44 3.97 -1.99 -6.91
CA ASP A 44 2.87 -1.91 -7.86
C ASP A 44 1.85 -3.02 -7.59
N LEU A 45 0.70 -2.65 -7.04
CA LEU A 45 -0.39 -3.54 -6.65
C LEU A 45 -1.67 -3.27 -7.47
N ARG A 46 -1.55 -2.59 -8.62
CA ARG A 46 -2.68 -2.21 -9.46
C ARG A 46 -3.55 -3.40 -9.88
N ASN A 47 -4.85 -3.15 -10.07
CA ASN A 47 -5.82 -4.13 -10.55
C ASN A 47 -5.87 -5.41 -9.70
N ASN A 48 -6.00 -5.22 -8.38
CA ASN A 48 -6.28 -6.30 -7.44
C ASN A 48 -7.63 -6.05 -6.73
N GLN A 49 -7.88 -6.73 -5.62
CA GLN A 49 -9.11 -6.62 -4.86
C GLN A 49 -8.86 -6.10 -3.44
N LEU A 50 -7.78 -5.33 -3.25
CA LEU A 50 -7.42 -4.78 -1.95
C LEU A 50 -8.51 -3.81 -1.49
N THR A 51 -8.98 -4.01 -0.26
CA THR A 51 -9.88 -3.08 0.42
C THR A 51 -9.18 -2.29 1.51
N THR A 52 -8.16 -2.90 2.14
CA THR A 52 -7.35 -2.33 3.21
C THR A 52 -5.94 -2.90 3.17
N PHE A 53 -5.01 -2.26 3.90
CA PHE A 53 -3.62 -2.69 4.04
C PHE A 53 -3.06 -2.17 5.37
N ASN A 54 -2.17 -2.95 5.99
CA ASN A 54 -1.69 -2.70 7.34
C ASN A 54 -0.40 -1.84 7.34
N ILE A 55 -0.31 -0.86 8.25
CA ILE A 55 0.87 0.00 8.44
C ILE A 55 2.17 -0.79 8.63
N SER A 56 2.10 -1.89 9.38
CA SER A 56 3.26 -2.74 9.69
C SER A 56 3.92 -3.33 8.43
N SER A 57 3.15 -3.53 7.35
CA SER A 57 3.65 -4.01 6.07
C SER A 57 4.59 -3.00 5.42
N PHE A 58 4.53 -1.72 5.81
CA PHE A 58 5.36 -0.62 5.31
C PHE A 58 6.23 0.02 6.42
N ALA A 59 6.20 -0.52 7.63
CA ALA A 59 7.01 -0.03 8.74
C ALA A 59 8.48 -0.43 8.55
N TYR A 60 9.39 0.42 9.03
CA TYR A 60 10.86 0.18 9.07
C TYR A 60 11.59 0.18 7.73
N THR A 61 11.04 0.84 6.71
CA THR A 61 11.69 0.90 5.40
C THR A 61 12.60 2.12 5.28
N THR A 62 13.87 1.93 4.94
CA THR A 62 14.79 3.02 4.58
C THR A 62 14.62 3.39 3.11
N GLY A 63 14.25 4.64 2.81
CA GLY A 63 14.18 5.18 1.45
C GLY A 63 12.77 5.56 0.97
N PRO A 64 12.67 6.40 -0.07
CA PRO A 64 11.39 6.81 -0.64
C PRO A 64 10.65 5.62 -1.26
N ARG A 65 9.32 5.62 -1.13
CA ARG A 65 8.45 4.62 -1.76
C ARG A 65 7.34 5.22 -2.59
N THR A 66 7.09 4.61 -3.74
CA THR A 66 5.91 4.83 -4.56
C THR A 66 5.05 3.58 -4.56
N ILE A 67 3.81 3.70 -4.09
CA ILE A 67 2.83 2.61 -4.07
C ILE A 67 1.74 2.91 -5.10
N TYR A 68 1.51 1.98 -6.03
CA TYR A 68 0.41 2.05 -7.00
C TYR A 68 -0.72 1.08 -6.60
N LEU A 69 -1.91 1.64 -6.37
CA LEU A 69 -3.12 0.95 -5.90
C LEU A 69 -4.32 1.13 -6.85
N SER A 70 -4.20 1.85 -7.96
CA SER A 70 -5.30 2.02 -8.92
C SER A 70 -5.92 0.69 -9.35
N GLY A 71 -7.24 0.66 -9.52
CA GLY A 71 -7.97 -0.58 -9.84
C GLY A 71 -8.15 -1.54 -8.66
N ASN A 72 -7.93 -1.10 -7.43
CA ASN A 72 -8.33 -1.81 -6.20
C ASN A 72 -9.64 -1.25 -5.64
N LYS A 73 -10.12 -1.84 -4.53
CA LYS A 73 -11.36 -1.47 -3.83
C LYS A 73 -11.08 -0.74 -2.51
N VAL A 74 -10.02 0.09 -2.48
CA VAL A 74 -9.59 0.79 -1.26
C VAL A 74 -10.67 1.80 -0.87
N VAL A 75 -11.18 1.68 0.35
CA VAL A 75 -12.09 2.66 0.93
C VAL A 75 -11.26 3.68 1.70
N CYS A 76 -11.48 4.97 1.42
CA CYS A 76 -10.77 6.05 2.10
C CYS A 76 -11.56 6.51 3.31
N ASP A 77 -11.33 5.82 4.41
CA ASP A 77 -11.90 6.06 5.72
C ASP A 77 -10.81 5.93 6.79
N SER A 78 -11.23 5.85 8.06
CA SER A 78 -10.32 5.73 9.20
C SER A 78 -9.39 4.51 9.15
N ASN A 79 -9.69 3.50 8.34
CA ASN A 79 -8.82 2.32 8.18
C ASN A 79 -7.50 2.65 7.47
N ILE A 80 -7.42 3.76 6.73
CA ILE A 80 -6.20 4.20 6.04
C ILE A 80 -5.61 5.50 6.62
N ASP A 81 -6.12 6.03 7.73
CA ASP A 81 -5.61 7.28 8.34
C ASP A 81 -4.12 7.20 8.70
N TRP A 82 -3.64 6.00 8.99
CA TRP A 82 -2.22 5.78 9.27
C TRP A 82 -1.31 6.22 8.11
N LEU A 83 -1.81 6.23 6.86
CA LEU A 83 -1.07 6.73 5.70
C LEU A 83 -0.72 8.22 5.83
N GLN A 84 -1.54 8.99 6.54
CA GLN A 84 -1.26 10.40 6.81
C GLN A 84 0.01 10.54 7.65
N LYS A 85 0.08 9.77 8.75
CA LYS A 85 1.26 9.71 9.60
C LYS A 85 2.48 9.17 8.84
N TRP A 86 2.29 8.14 8.03
CA TRP A 86 3.38 7.59 7.21
C TRP A 86 3.94 8.61 6.21
N LYS A 87 3.07 9.35 5.52
CA LYS A 87 3.44 10.41 4.56
C LYS A 87 4.03 11.64 5.26
N SER A 88 3.55 12.01 6.44
CA SER A 88 4.12 13.10 7.24
C SER A 88 5.55 12.79 7.70
N LEU A 89 5.82 11.56 8.14
CA LEU A 89 7.16 11.11 8.52
C LEU A 89 8.09 10.91 7.32
N HIS A 90 7.53 10.67 6.13
CA HIS A 90 8.29 10.41 4.90
C HIS A 90 7.69 11.20 3.72
N PRO A 91 7.93 12.52 3.63
CA PRO A 91 7.28 13.40 2.65
C PRO A 91 7.53 13.03 1.20
N THR A 92 8.62 12.31 0.93
CA THR A 92 8.99 11.81 -0.40
C THR A 92 8.20 10.57 -0.83
N ASN A 93 7.42 9.95 0.08
CA ASN A 93 6.61 8.79 -0.23
C ASN A 93 5.33 9.20 -0.98
N MET A 94 4.99 8.40 -1.99
CA MET A 94 3.85 8.59 -2.86
C MET A 94 2.91 7.40 -2.79
N VAL A 95 1.61 7.68 -2.67
CA VAL A 95 0.54 6.68 -2.79
C VAL A 95 -0.37 7.11 -3.92
N ASN A 96 -0.42 6.32 -4.98
CA ASN A 96 -1.25 6.58 -6.15
C ASN A 96 -2.37 5.56 -6.18
N GLY A 97 -3.62 6.03 -6.13
CA GLY A 97 -4.78 5.17 -6.17
C GLY A 97 -6.06 5.97 -5.91
N ASP A 98 -7.17 5.29 -6.10
CA ASP A 98 -8.50 5.88 -6.12
C ASP A 98 -9.30 5.36 -4.93
N CYS A 99 -10.04 6.26 -4.29
CA CYS A 99 -10.97 5.94 -3.22
C CYS A 99 -12.26 5.37 -3.81
N THR A 100 -12.62 4.17 -3.37
CA THR A 100 -13.85 3.51 -3.80
C THR A 100 -15.05 4.25 -3.22
N GLY A 101 -16.01 4.59 -4.08
CA GLY A 101 -17.28 5.19 -3.68
C GLY A 101 -17.27 6.72 -3.54
N SER A 102 -16.12 7.37 -3.31
CA SER A 102 -16.04 8.84 -3.24
C SER A 102 -15.65 9.52 -4.55
N GLY A 103 -15.00 8.80 -5.47
CA GLY A 103 -14.49 9.37 -6.73
C GLY A 103 -13.25 10.26 -6.56
N GLU A 104 -12.70 10.35 -5.34
CA GLU A 104 -11.48 11.09 -5.04
C GLU A 104 -10.25 10.18 -5.10
N THR A 105 -9.05 10.79 -5.13
CA THR A 105 -7.79 10.03 -5.01
C THR A 105 -7.39 9.84 -3.55
N ILE A 106 -6.60 8.80 -3.26
CA ILE A 106 -6.03 8.59 -1.93
C ILE A 106 -5.19 9.82 -1.52
N ASN A 107 -4.42 10.43 -2.43
CA ASN A 107 -3.68 11.64 -2.10
C ASN A 107 -4.60 12.81 -1.71
N THR A 108 -5.74 12.98 -2.38
CA THR A 108 -6.75 13.99 -2.02
C THR A 108 -7.28 13.74 -0.61
N TYR A 109 -7.65 12.49 -0.29
CA TYR A 109 -8.05 12.10 1.06
C TYR A 109 -6.98 12.46 2.08
N LEU A 110 -5.72 12.07 1.85
CA LEU A 110 -4.62 12.36 2.77
C LEU A 110 -4.35 13.86 2.95
N CYS A 111 -4.54 14.68 1.91
CA CYS A 111 -4.40 16.13 2.00
C CYS A 111 -5.48 16.80 2.86
N ASN A 112 -6.71 16.28 2.84
CA ASN A 112 -7.83 16.87 3.60
C ASN A 112 -7.65 16.77 5.13
N TYR A 113 -6.80 15.85 5.60
CA TYR A 113 -6.51 15.66 7.03
C TYR A 113 -5.17 16.26 7.48
N MET A 114 -4.39 16.88 6.59
CA MET A 114 -3.12 17.55 6.95
C MET A 114 -3.31 18.98 7.52
N PHE A 115 -4.56 19.44 7.68
CA PHE A 115 -4.90 20.80 8.13
C PHE A 115 -5.65 20.85 9.48
N TYR A 116 -5.67 19.74 10.24
CA TYR A 116 -6.21 19.68 11.61
C TYR A 116 -5.13 19.26 12.62
#